data_AF-A0A7X9P2W6-F1
#
_entry.id   AF-A0A7X9P2W6-F1
#
_cell.length_a   1.000
_cell.length_b   1.000
_cell.length_c   1.000
_cell.angle_alpha   90.00
_cell.angle_beta   90.00
_cell.angle_gamma   90.00
#
_symmetry.space_group_name_H-M   'P 1'
#
loop_
_entity.id
_entity.type
_entity.pdbx_description
1 polymer ?
#
loop_
_entity_poly.entity_id
_entity_poly.type
_entity_poly.pdbx_seq_one_letter_code
_entity_poly.pdbx_strand_id
1 'polypeptide(L)'
;MIIKFNFVYSDLSSNETIYGTLKITQLEGVMTPIYDVIINSENEEVDTTALFNFALQQYVESRIFELFSQSRNLNLFYTREDYQNIISREAPSFVVDRVLENMTSLIEDVEVRQAS
;
A
#
# COMPACT_ATOMS: atom_id res chain seq x y z
N MET A 1 3.83 11.30 -12.22
CA MET A 1 4.65 10.53 -11.25
C MET A 1 4.50 9.05 -11.55
N ILE A 2 5.57 8.26 -11.45
CA ILE A 2 5.52 6.80 -11.61
C ILE A 2 6.16 6.15 -10.38
N ILE A 3 5.42 5.30 -9.69
CA ILE A 3 5.90 4.50 -8.56
C ILE A 3 6.01 3.05 -9.02
N LYS A 4 7.10 2.38 -8.65
CA LYS A 4 7.30 0.95 -8.87
C LYS A 4 7.51 0.28 -7.52
N PHE A 5 6.66 -0.68 -7.20
CA PHE A 5 6.69 -1.44 -5.96
C PHE A 5 6.83 -2.93 -6.28
N ASN A 6 7.92 -3.54 -5.80
CA ASN A 6 8.12 -4.98 -5.95
C ASN A 6 7.38 -5.69 -4.82
N PHE A 7 6.62 -6.74 -5.16
CA PHE A 7 5.86 -7.52 -4.21
C PHE A 7 6.15 -9.01 -4.36
N VAL A 8 5.83 -9.76 -3.31
CA VAL A 8 5.90 -11.23 -3.28
C VAL A 8 4.54 -11.76 -2.85
N TYR A 9 3.92 -12.56 -3.71
CA TYR A 9 2.62 -13.19 -3.47
C TYR A 9 2.80 -14.70 -3.37
N SER A 10 2.25 -15.31 -2.33
CA SER A 10 2.20 -16.76 -2.17
C SER A 10 0.79 -17.24 -2.47
N ASP A 11 0.62 -17.88 -3.63
CA ASP A 11 -0.65 -18.48 -4.00
C ASP A 11 -0.84 -19.79 -3.24
N LEU A 12 -1.79 -19.80 -2.31
CA LEU A 12 -2.09 -20.98 -1.48
C LEU A 12 -2.71 -22.12 -2.27
N SER A 13 -3.29 -21.84 -3.45
CA SER A 13 -3.97 -22.85 -4.27
C SER A 13 -2.99 -23.66 -5.12
N SER A 14 -1.96 -23.01 -5.66
CA SER A 14 -0.88 -23.64 -6.43
C SER A 14 0.37 -23.94 -5.61
N ASN A 15 0.46 -23.41 -4.38
CA ASN A 15 1.67 -23.45 -3.53
C ASN A 15 2.90 -22.81 -4.21
N GLU A 16 2.67 -21.86 -5.12
CA GLU A 16 3.70 -21.13 -5.84
C GLU A 16 3.96 -19.75 -5.22
N THR A 17 5.22 -19.31 -5.33
CA THR A 17 5.60 -17.94 -4.98
C THR A 17 5.78 -17.13 -6.25
N ILE A 18 4.96 -16.10 -6.40
CA ILE A 18 4.95 -15.19 -7.53
C ILE A 18 5.65 -13.90 -7.13
N TYR A 19 6.62 -13.50 -7.95
CA TYR A 19 7.30 -12.23 -7.83
C TYR A 19 6.75 -11.28 -8.89
N GLY A 20 6.49 -10.04 -8.49
CA GLY A 20 5.94 -9.06 -9.41
C GLY A 20 6.27 -7.62 -9.05
N THR A 21 5.84 -6.73 -9.93
CA THR A 21 5.94 -5.29 -9.76
C THR A 21 4.56 -4.68 -9.96
N LEU A 22 4.09 -3.95 -8.95
CA LEU A 22 3.00 -2.99 -9.08
C LEU A 22 3.59 -1.67 -9.59
N LYS A 23 3.03 -1.16 -10.67
CA LYS A 23 3.36 0.15 -11.23
C LYS A 23 2.17 1.07 -11.09
N ILE A 24 2.35 2.18 -10.38
CA ILE A 24 1.32 3.20 -10.15
C ILE A 24 1.71 4.42 -10.98
N THR A 25 0.89 4.76 -11.96
CA THR A 25 1.13 5.88 -12.87
C THR A 25 0.11 6.99 -12.60
N GLN A 26 0.59 8.07 -11.99
CA GLN A 26 -0.19 9.29 -11.79
C GLN A 26 0.09 10.25 -12.95
N LEU A 27 -0.93 10.45 -13.81
CA LEU A 27 -0.90 11.39 -14.92
C LEU A 27 -1.34 12.79 -14.46
N GLU A 28 -0.82 13.81 -15.12
CA GLU A 28 -1.24 15.19 -14.87
C GLU A 28 -2.71 15.37 -15.29
N GLY A 29 -3.51 16.04 -14.46
CA GLY A 29 -4.94 16.28 -14.73
C GLY A 29 -5.87 15.08 -14.51
N VAL A 30 -5.36 13.91 -14.15
CA VAL A 30 -6.17 12.71 -13.87
C VAL A 30 -6.29 12.52 -12.36
N MET A 31 -7.51 12.35 -11.83
CA MET A 31 -7.71 12.17 -10.38
C MET A 31 -7.32 10.78 -9.88
N THR A 32 -7.47 9.75 -10.72
CA THR A 32 -7.22 8.35 -10.32
C THR A 32 -5.96 7.82 -11.01
N PRO A 33 -5.00 7.26 -10.28
CA PRO A 33 -3.84 6.63 -10.87
C PRO A 33 -4.22 5.44 -11.77
N ILE A 34 -3.36 5.16 -12.76
CA ILE A 34 -3.40 3.91 -13.53
C ILE A 34 -2.52 2.89 -12.83
N TYR A 35 -3.02 1.67 -12.67
CA TYR A 35 -2.34 0.59 -11.97
C TYR A 35 -2.04 -0.55 -12.95
N ASP A 36 -0.77 -0.90 -13.08
CA ASP A 36 -0.33 -2.08 -13.83
C ASP A 36 0.31 -3.08 -12.87
N VAL A 37 -0.08 -4.36 -12.94
CA VAL A 37 0.61 -5.45 -12.23
C VAL A 37 1.33 -6.32 -13.24
N ILE A 38 2.64 -6.42 -13.07
CA ILE A 38 3.52 -7.21 -13.93
C ILE A 38 4.04 -8.37 -13.08
N ILE A 39 3.76 -9.60 -13.48
CA ILE A 39 4.27 -10.80 -12.83
C ILE A 39 5.17 -11.56 -13.77
N ASN A 40 6.12 -12.28 -13.18
CA ASN A 40 6.90 -13.28 -13.90
C ASN A 40 6.39 -14.66 -13.48
N SER A 41 5.36 -15.15 -14.15
CA SER A 41 4.77 -16.47 -13.91
C SER A 41 4.54 -17.17 -15.24
N GLU A 42 4.88 -18.46 -15.30
CA GLU A 42 4.53 -19.35 -16.43
C GLU A 42 3.14 -19.97 -16.25
N ASN A 43 2.48 -19.72 -15.11
CA ASN A 43 1.20 -20.28 -14.74
C ASN A 43 0.04 -19.39 -15.23
N GLU A 44 -0.83 -19.94 -16.09
CA GLU A 44 -1.97 -19.22 -16.67
C GLU A 44 -3.18 -19.11 -15.72
N GLU A 45 -3.19 -19.86 -14.60
CA GLU A 45 -4.35 -19.94 -13.69
C GLU A 45 -4.32 -18.94 -12.52
N VAL A 46 -3.37 -17.99 -12.50
CA VAL A 46 -3.25 -17.02 -11.41
C VAL A 46 -4.49 -16.12 -11.36
N ASP A 47 -5.14 -16.06 -10.19
CA ASP A 47 -6.21 -15.08 -9.94
C ASP A 47 -5.64 -13.66 -9.93
N THR A 48 -5.70 -13.03 -11.09
CA THR A 48 -5.22 -11.66 -11.33
C THR A 48 -5.91 -10.62 -10.45
N THR A 49 -7.17 -10.85 -10.04
CA THR A 49 -7.90 -9.91 -9.17
C THR A 49 -7.42 -10.01 -7.74
N ALA A 50 -7.25 -11.23 -7.23
CA ALA A 50 -6.68 -11.47 -5.91
C ALA A 50 -5.25 -10.90 -5.82
N LEU A 51 -4.42 -11.20 -6.83
CA LEU A 51 -3.06 -10.71 -6.94
C LEU A 51 -2.99 -9.17 -6.96
N PHE A 52 -3.83 -8.52 -7.77
CA PHE A 52 -3.90 -7.07 -7.85
C PHE A 52 -4.23 -6.43 -6.49
N ASN A 53 -5.28 -6.92 -5.84
CA ASN A 53 -5.71 -6.43 -4.54
C ASN A 53 -4.64 -6.63 -3.46
N PHE A 54 -3.93 -7.77 -3.52
CA PHE A 54 -2.82 -8.07 -2.62
C PHE A 54 -1.63 -7.14 -2.85
N ALA A 55 -1.22 -6.94 -4.10
CA ALA A 55 -0.12 -6.04 -4.45
C ALA A 55 -0.39 -4.60 -4.02
N LEU A 56 -1.62 -4.10 -4.23
CA LEU A 56 -2.05 -2.79 -3.74
C LEU A 56 -2.03 -2.70 -2.21
N GLN A 57 -2.49 -3.74 -1.52
CA GLN A 57 -2.48 -3.77 -0.07
C GLN A 57 -1.04 -3.70 0.48
N GLN A 58 -0.14 -4.55 -0.02
CA GLN A 58 1.27 -4.53 0.38
C GLN A 58 1.94 -3.18 0.10
N TYR A 59 1.59 -2.54 -1.03
CA TYR A 59 2.09 -1.21 -1.34
C TYR A 59 1.67 -0.19 -0.27
N VAL A 60 0.37 -0.15 0.08
CA VAL A 60 -0.16 0.77 1.08
C VAL A 60 0.46 0.50 2.46
N GLU A 61 0.58 -0.77 2.86
CA GLU A 61 1.26 -1.16 4.11
C GLU A 61 2.71 -0.64 4.13
N SER A 62 3.48 -0.93 3.08
CA SER A 62 4.85 -0.45 2.94
C SER A 62 4.94 1.08 3.01
N ARG A 63 3.99 1.79 2.38
CA ARG A 63 3.97 3.24 2.33
C ARG A 63 3.66 3.85 3.70
N ILE A 64 2.73 3.28 4.45
CA ILE A 64 2.43 3.69 5.83
C ILE A 64 3.67 3.48 6.71
N PHE A 65 4.33 2.32 6.61
CA PHE A 65 5.56 2.05 7.37
C PHE A 65 6.69 3.03 7.03
N GLU A 66 6.85 3.39 5.76
CA GLU A 66 7.83 4.38 5.33
C GLU A 66 7.53 5.76 5.95
N LEU A 67 6.29 6.24 5.82
CA LEU A 67 5.85 7.53 6.36
C LEU A 67 5.94 7.56 7.89
N PHE A 68 5.58 6.47 8.55
CA PHE A 68 5.76 6.30 9.99
C PHE A 68 7.23 6.44 10.36
N SER A 69 8.11 5.67 9.71
CA SER A 69 9.55 5.68 10.03
C SER A 69 10.19 7.05 9.79
N GLN A 70 9.83 7.72 8.68
CA GLN A 70 10.32 9.05 8.35
C GLN A 70 9.82 10.11 9.35
N SER A 71 8.52 10.09 9.69
CA SER A 71 7.95 11.03 10.65
C SER A 71 8.55 10.86 12.04
N ARG A 72 8.76 9.63 12.52
CA ARG A 72 9.43 9.37 13.81
C ARG A 72 10.85 9.95 13.86
N ASN A 73 11.62 9.83 12.78
CA ASN A 73 12.97 10.41 12.71
C ASN A 73 12.97 11.94 12.79
N LEU A 74 11.83 12.58 12.47
CA LEU A 74 11.63 14.03 12.52
C LEU A 74 10.85 14.48 13.77
N ASN A 75 10.56 13.58 14.72
CA ASN A 75 9.63 13.83 15.84
C ASN A 75 8.26 14.35 15.40
N LEU A 76 7.82 13.94 14.20
CA LEU A 76 6.49 14.19 13.67
C LEU A 76 5.60 12.97 13.92
N PHE A 77 4.32 13.23 14.05
CA PHE A 77 3.31 12.26 14.45
C PHE A 77 2.11 12.48 13.53
N TYR A 78 1.86 11.52 12.63
CA TYR A 78 0.73 11.57 11.71
C TYR A 78 -0.49 10.89 12.31
N THR A 79 -1.64 11.56 12.18
CA THR A 79 -2.95 11.00 12.47
C THR A 79 -3.41 10.08 11.35
N ARG A 80 -4.50 9.33 11.57
CA ARG A 80 -5.13 8.53 10.52
C ARG A 80 -5.50 9.36 9.29
N GLU A 81 -6.03 10.57 9.51
CA GLU A 81 -6.42 11.49 8.44
C GLU A 81 -5.22 11.96 7.62
N ASP A 82 -4.06 12.19 8.27
CA ASP A 82 -2.83 12.55 7.57
C ASP A 82 -2.38 11.44 6.61
N TYR A 83 -2.36 10.18 7.06
CA TYR A 83 -2.03 9.05 6.20
C TYR A 83 -3.00 8.91 5.02
N GLN A 84 -4.31 9.06 5.26
CA GLN A 84 -5.32 9.06 4.21
C GLN A 84 -5.06 10.17 3.18
N ASN A 85 -4.81 11.39 3.64
CA ASN A 85 -4.56 12.54 2.77
C ASN A 85 -3.29 12.39 1.93
N ILE A 86 -2.23 11.82 2.50
CA ILE A 86 -0.96 11.60 1.79
C ILE A 86 -1.11 10.48 0.75
N ILE A 87 -1.68 9.34 1.14
CA ILE A 87 -1.67 8.11 0.33
C ILE A 87 -2.84 8.07 -0.67
N SER A 88 -3.92 8.81 -0.46
CA SER A 88 -5.10 8.85 -1.37
C SER A 88 -4.78 9.28 -2.80
N ARG A 89 -3.63 9.93 -3.02
CA ARG A 89 -3.12 10.28 -4.37
C ARG A 89 -2.42 9.13 -5.08
N GLU A 90 -2.10 8.07 -4.35
CA GLU A 90 -1.31 6.93 -4.80
C GLU A 90 -2.19 5.66 -4.85
N ALA A 91 -3.10 5.48 -3.89
CA ALA A 91 -3.95 4.29 -3.79
C ALA A 91 -5.43 4.65 -3.56
N PRO A 92 -6.38 3.76 -3.93
CA PRO A 92 -7.81 3.98 -3.66
C PRO A 92 -8.09 4.07 -2.16
N SER A 93 -8.96 5.00 -1.75
CA SER A 93 -9.25 5.27 -0.33
C SER A 93 -9.68 4.02 0.44
N PHE A 94 -10.53 3.17 -0.14
CA PHE A 94 -11.00 1.95 0.52
C PHE A 94 -9.86 0.97 0.87
N VAL A 95 -8.78 0.94 0.09
CA VAL A 95 -7.59 0.12 0.38
C VAL A 95 -6.82 0.74 1.55
N VAL A 96 -6.66 2.06 1.53
CA VAL A 96 -5.98 2.83 2.58
C VAL A 96 -6.69 2.66 3.91
N ASP A 97 -8.02 2.81 3.93
CA ASP A 97 -8.84 2.70 5.14
C ASP A 97 -8.70 1.31 5.78
N ARG A 98 -8.81 0.26 4.97
CA ARG A 98 -8.66 -1.13 5.41
C ARG A 98 -7.28 -1.39 6.02
N VAL A 99 -6.22 -0.86 5.41
CA VAL A 99 -4.85 -1.06 5.95
C VAL A 99 -4.66 -0.30 7.25
N LEU A 100 -5.14 0.95 7.34
CA LEU A 100 -5.05 1.74 8.56
C LEU A 100 -5.81 1.09 9.72
N GLU A 101 -6.96 0.44 9.46
CA GLU A 101 -7.68 -0.37 10.45
C GLU A 101 -6.85 -1.56 10.95
N ASN A 102 -6.17 -2.26 10.05
CA ASN A 102 -5.30 -3.38 10.44
C ASN A 102 -4.06 -2.91 11.22
N MET A 103 -3.61 -1.67 11.00
CA MET A 103 -2.44 -1.07 11.65
C MET A 103 -2.80 -0.19 12.85
N THR A 104 -4.03 -0.28 13.38
CA THR A 104 -4.56 0.58 14.45
C THR A 104 -3.62 0.70 15.65
N SER A 105 -2.98 -0.39 16.09
CA SER A 105 -2.06 -0.35 17.24
C SER A 105 -0.81 0.52 17.04
N LEU A 106 -0.34 0.69 15.80
CA LEU A 106 0.76 1.61 15.47
C LEU A 106 0.32 3.08 15.51
N ILE A 107 -0.98 3.33 15.30
CA ILE A 107 -1.59 4.66 15.16
C ILE A 107 -2.15 5.17 16.49
N GLU A 108 -2.83 4.34 17.28
CA GLU A 108 -3.36 4.74 18.59
C GLU A 108 -2.24 5.15 19.57
N ASP A 109 -1.08 4.47 19.49
CA ASP A 109 0.13 4.84 20.23
C ASP A 109 0.68 6.24 19.86
N VAL A 110 0.32 6.78 18.69
CA VAL A 110 0.61 8.15 18.27
C VAL A 110 -0.34 9.14 18.93
N GLU A 111 -1.64 8.90 18.81
CA GLU A 111 -2.68 9.84 19.25
C GLU A 111 -2.61 10.08 20.77
N VAL A 112 -2.36 9.03 21.54
CA VAL A 112 -2.15 9.14 23.00
C VAL A 112 -0.92 9.99 23.34
N ARG A 113 0.18 9.85 22.58
CA ARG A 113 1.41 10.62 22.79
C ARG A 113 1.29 12.09 22.37
N GLN A 114 0.41 12.43 21.43
CA GLN A 114 0.13 13.82 21.06
C GLN A 114 -0.78 14.53 22.08
N ALA A 115 -1.64 13.77 22.78
CA ALA A 115 -2.55 14.29 23.80
C ALA A 115 -1.91 14.47 25.18
N SER A 116 -0.65 14.04 25.37
CA SER A 116 0.11 14.09 26.62
C SER A 116 1.12 15.25 26.63
#